data_AF-A0A7K3LI88-F1
#
_entry.id   AF-A0A7K3LI88-F1
#
_cell.length_a   1.000
_cell.length_b   1.000
_cell.length_c   1.000
_cell.angle_alpha   90.00
_cell.angle_beta   90.00
_cell.angle_gamma   90.00
#
_symmetry.space_group_name_H-M   'P 1'
#
loop_
_entity.id
_entity.type
_entity.pdbx_description
1 polymer ?
#
loop_
_entity_poly.entity_id
_entity_poly.type
_entity_poly.pdbx_seq_one_letter_code
_entity_poly.pdbx_strand_id
1 'polypeptide(L)'
;MSTGEMQLADYPEWGLDIMRGLYGCDAVEAECARGRRRRPVHCEPVPPLSPLQAELEALDAVGELVVSFVRRRVAAHRRRTRVH
;
A
#
# COMPACT_ATOMS: atom_id res chain seq x y z
N MET A 1 -9.74 -10.46 3.37
CA MET A 1 -8.81 -9.36 3.01
C MET A 1 -7.41 -9.79 3.38
N SER A 2 -6.71 -10.49 2.49
CA SER A 2 -5.27 -10.74 2.67
C SER A 2 -4.52 -9.61 1.99
N THR A 3 -4.05 -8.63 2.77
CA THR A 3 -3.01 -7.70 2.32
C THR A 3 -1.73 -8.50 2.15
N GLY A 4 -1.59 -9.15 0.99
CA GLY A 4 -0.34 -9.80 0.58
C GLY A 4 0.69 -8.71 0.35
N GLU A 5 1.49 -8.40 1.37
CA GLU A 5 2.62 -7.49 1.24
C GLU A 5 3.64 -8.14 0.28
N MET A 6 3.66 -7.63 -0.97
CA MET A 6 4.67 -8.03 -1.96
C MET A 6 6.04 -7.66 -1.40
N GLN A 7 6.97 -8.62 -1.36
CA GLN A 7 8.30 -8.35 -0.84
C GLN A 7 9.03 -7.40 -1.79
N LEU A 8 9.81 -6.48 -1.22
CA LEU A 8 10.59 -5.53 -2.02
C LEU A 8 11.51 -6.22 -3.04
N ALA A 9 12.00 -7.43 -2.72
CA ALA A 9 12.83 -8.24 -3.61
C ALA A 9 12.12 -8.73 -4.89
N ASP A 10 10.78 -8.74 -4.90
CA ASP A 10 9.97 -9.19 -6.03
C ASP A 10 9.54 -8.03 -6.94
N TYR A 11 9.96 -6.79 -6.62
CA TYR A 11 9.64 -5.62 -7.42
C TYR A 11 10.41 -5.66 -8.75
N PRO A 12 9.80 -5.16 -9.84
CA PRO A 12 10.52 -4.95 -11.08
C PRO A 12 11.63 -3.89 -10.88
N GLU A 13 12.69 -3.96 -11.70
CA GLU A 13 13.90 -3.11 -11.53
C GLU A 13 13.58 -1.61 -11.50
N TRP A 14 12.65 -1.14 -12.35
CA TRP A 14 12.23 0.27 -12.35
C TRP A 14 11.60 0.71 -11.01
N GLY A 15 10.93 -0.20 -10.31
CA GLY A 15 10.35 0.07 -9.00
C GLY A 15 11.42 0.10 -7.92
N LEU A 16 12.44 -0.77 -8.03
CA LEU A 16 13.61 -0.74 -7.16
C LEU A 16 14.40 0.55 -7.33
N ASP A 17 14.55 1.07 -8.55
CA ASP A 17 15.22 2.33 -8.83
C ASP A 17 14.52 3.52 -8.17
N ILE A 18 13.19 3.56 -8.18
CA ILE A 18 12.41 4.56 -7.45
C ILE A 18 12.69 4.46 -5.95
N MET A 19 12.65 3.25 -5.40
CA MET A 19 12.88 3.02 -3.97
C MET A 19 14.31 3.38 -3.56
N ARG A 20 15.31 3.10 -4.41
CA ARG A 20 16.71 3.52 -4.21
C ARG A 20 16.84 5.03 -4.21
N GLY A 21 16.10 5.73 -5.09
CA GLY A 21 16.06 7.19 -5.12
C GLY A 21 15.45 7.81 -3.86
N LEU A 22 14.45 7.16 -3.25
CA LEU A 22 13.74 7.66 -2.07
C LEU A 22 14.43 7.32 -0.74
N TYR A 23 14.99 6.12 -0.63
CA TYR A 23 15.49 5.56 0.63
C TYR A 23 16.98 5.25 0.64
N GLY A 24 17.65 5.33 -0.51
CA GLY A 24 19.07 5.01 -0.70
C GLY A 24 19.32 3.54 -1.06
N CYS A 25 20.42 3.29 -1.80
CA CYS A 25 20.77 1.94 -2.29
C CYS A 25 20.97 0.94 -1.15
N ASP A 26 21.75 1.30 -0.13
CA ASP A 26 22.09 0.41 0.98
C ASP A 26 20.83 -0.07 1.75
N ALA A 27 19.85 0.83 1.94
CA ALA A 27 18.61 0.52 2.63
C ALA A 27 17.74 -0.46 1.83
N VAL A 28 17.64 -0.26 0.52
CA VAL A 28 16.89 -1.14 -0.38
C VAL A 28 17.55 -2.50 -0.48
N GLU A 29 18.87 -2.58 -0.59
CA GLU A 29 19.60 -3.84 -0.67
C GLU A 29 19.49 -4.67 0.63
N ALA A 30 19.56 -4.01 1.79
CA ALA A 30 19.39 -4.65 3.08
C ALA A 30 17.99 -5.27 3.23
N GLU A 31 16.94 -4.55 2.82
CA GLU A 31 15.56 -5.06 2.86
C GLU A 31 15.31 -6.15 1.81
N CYS A 32 15.89 -6.05 0.62
CA CYS A 32 15.84 -7.14 -0.37
C CYS A 32 16.52 -8.41 0.15
N ALA A 33 17.68 -8.28 0.81
CA ALA A 33 18.36 -9.40 1.45
C ALA A 33 17.54 -10.00 2.61
N ARG A 34 16.81 -9.16 3.36
CA ARG A 34 15.91 -9.57 4.44
C ARG A 34 14.67 -10.30 3.92
N GLY A 35 14.07 -9.80 2.83
CA GLY A 35 12.93 -10.39 2.14
C GLY A 35 13.25 -11.77 1.57
N ARG A 36 14.42 -11.96 0.96
CA ARG A 36 14.88 -13.27 0.46
C ARG A 36 15.07 -14.33 1.56
N ARG A 37 15.29 -13.91 2.81
CA ARG A 37 15.36 -14.83 3.97
C ARG A 37 13.98 -15.19 4.52
N ARG A 38 12.95 -14.40 4.21
CA ARG A 38 11.55 -14.72 4.53
C ARG A 38 11.00 -15.64 3.43
N ARG A 39 10.40 -16.76 3.84
CA ARG A 39 9.74 -17.72 2.96
C ARG A 39 8.76 -16.97 2.03
N PRO A 40 8.73 -17.25 0.72
CA PRO A 40 7.80 -16.59 -0.18
C PRO A 40 6.38 -16.82 0.33
N VAL A 41 5.66 -15.72 0.54
CA VAL A 41 4.21 -15.78 0.71
C VAL A 41 3.71 -16.16 -0.67
N HIS A 42 3.22 -17.40 -0.82
CA HIS A 42 2.56 -17.80 -2.05
C HIS A 42 1.39 -16.83 -2.27
N CYS A 43 1.58 -15.89 -3.18
CA CYS A 43 0.47 -15.19 -3.82
C CYS A 43 -0.22 -16.26 -4.67
N GLU A 44 -1.25 -16.89 -4.10
CA GLU A 44 -2.20 -17.64 -4.92
C GLU A 44 -2.65 -16.70 -6.06
N PRO A 45 -2.64 -17.15 -7.33
CA PRO A 45 -3.06 -16.31 -8.43
C PRO A 45 -4.49 -15.86 -8.18
N VAL A 46 -4.68 -14.57 -7.90
CA VAL A 46 -6.01 -13.99 -7.78
C VAL A 46 -6.64 -14.09 -9.16
N PRO A 47 -7.81 -14.72 -9.30
CA PRO A 47 -8.50 -14.77 -10.57
C PRO A 47 -8.69 -13.35 -11.10
N PRO A 48 -8.43 -13.07 -12.39
CA PRO A 48 -8.65 -11.76 -12.94
C PRO A 48 -10.11 -11.36 -12.73
N LEU A 49 -10.32 -10.20 -12.12
CA LEU A 49 -11.65 -9.65 -11.92
C LEU A 49 -12.31 -9.44 -13.29
N SER A 50 -13.62 -9.67 -13.36
CA SER A 50 -14.39 -9.15 -14.48
C SER A 50 -14.36 -7.61 -14.46
N PRO A 51 -14.50 -6.93 -15.61
CA PRO A 51 -14.49 -5.46 -15.66
C PRO A 51 -15.46 -4.79 -14.67
N LEU A 52 -16.66 -5.34 -14.53
CA LEU A 52 -17.65 -4.85 -13.57
C LEU A 52 -17.20 -5.03 -12.10
N GLN A 53 -16.54 -6.13 -11.77
CA GLN A 53 -16.00 -6.35 -10.42
C GLN A 53 -14.88 -5.35 -10.11
N ALA A 54 -14.00 -5.07 -11.07
CA ALA A 54 -12.94 -4.08 -10.90
C ALA A 54 -13.52 -2.67 -10.67
N GLU A 55 -14.58 -2.29 -11.39
CA GLU A 55 -15.27 -1.00 -11.19
C GLU A 55 -15.89 -0.90 -9.80
N LEU A 56 -16.55 -1.95 -9.31
CA LEU A 56 -17.13 -1.98 -7.96
C LEU A 56 -16.07 -1.89 -6.87
N GLU A 57 -14.97 -2.64 -6.99
CA GLU A 57 -13.87 -2.57 -6.02
C GLU A 57 -13.19 -1.20 -6.00
N ALA A 58 -13.05 -0.56 -7.17
CA ALA A 58 -12.53 0.80 -7.25
C ALA A 58 -13.47 1.81 -6.56
N LEU A 59 -14.78 1.68 -6.74
CA LEU A 59 -15.77 2.52 -6.05
C LEU A 59 -15.71 2.34 -4.54
N ASP A 60 -15.60 1.11 -4.05
CA ASP A 60 -15.46 0.81 -2.63
C ASP A 60 -14.17 1.42 -2.05
N ALA A 61 -13.03 1.26 -2.74
CA ALA A 61 -11.75 1.83 -2.33
C ALA A 61 -11.80 3.37 -2.28
N VAL A 62 -12.44 4.01 -3.26
CA VAL A 62 -12.65 5.47 -3.27
C VAL A 62 -13.56 5.87 -2.11
N GLY A 63 -14.63 5.12 -1.83
CA GLY A 63 -15.53 5.35 -0.71
C GLY A 63 -14.82 5.37 0.63
N GLU A 64 -13.97 4.38 0.90
CA GLU A 64 -13.15 4.30 2.12
C GLU A 64 -12.19 5.49 2.26
N LEU A 65 -11.60 5.92 1.15
CA LEU A 65 -10.69 7.06 1.14
C LEU A 65 -11.43 8.37 1.48
N VAL A 66 -12.62 8.56 0.93
CA VAL A 66 -13.49 9.72 1.24
C VAL A 66 -13.93 9.70 2.70
N VAL A 67 -14.40 8.56 3.21
CA VAL A 67 -14.81 8.42 4.62
C VAL A 67 -13.63 8.71 5.55
N SER A 68 -12.46 8.18 5.26
CA SER A 68 -11.22 8.44 6.00
C SER A 68 -10.84 9.94 5.99
N PHE A 69 -10.96 10.60 4.85
CA PHE A 69 -10.70 12.03 4.73
C PHE A 69 -11.67 12.87 5.59
N VAL A 70 -12.96 12.60 5.51
CA VAL A 70 -14.00 13.31 6.28
C VAL A 70 -13.76 13.11 7.78
N ARG A 71 -13.51 11.88 8.22
CA ARG A 71 -13.20 11.57 9.63
C ARG A 71 -11.98 12.34 10.12
N ARG A 72 -10.89 12.37 9.35
CA ARG A 72 -9.68 13.13 9.67
C ARG A 72 -9.96 14.63 9.79
N ARG A 73 -10.74 15.18 8.85
CA ARG A 73 -11.08 16.61 8.85
C ARG A 73 -11.95 16.99 10.06
N VAL A 74 -12.96 16.18 10.39
CA VAL A 74 -13.80 16.39 11.58
C VAL A 74 -12.97 16.30 12.86
N ALA A 75 -12.09 15.31 12.97
CA ALA A 75 -11.20 15.17 14.13
C ALA A 75 -10.25 16.38 14.27
N ALA A 76 -9.66 16.86 13.18
CA ALA A 76 -8.80 18.04 13.18
C ALA A 76 -9.58 19.32 13.57
N HIS A 77 -10.80 19.48 13.05
CA HIS A 77 -11.67 20.60 13.41
C HIS A 77 -12.03 20.59 14.90
N ARG A 78 -12.43 19.44 15.44
CA ARG A 78 -12.73 19.29 16.89
C ARG A 78 -11.54 19.59 17.79
N ARG A 79 -10.31 19.27 17.36
CA ARG A 79 -9.10 19.63 18.11
C ARG A 79 -8.88 21.15 18.11
N ARG A 80 -9.08 21.83 16.98
CA ARG A 80 -8.95 23.29 16.89
C ARG A 80 -10.00 24.03 17.72
N THR A 81 -11.24 23.56 17.74
CA THR A 81 -12.32 24.20 18.51
C THR A 81 -12.28 23.90 20.01
N ARG A 82 -11.50 22.91 20.47
CA ARG A 82 -11.30 22.62 21.91
C ARG A 82 -10.14 23.40 22.53
N VAL A 83 -9.32 24.06 21.71
CA VAL A 83 -8.15 24.83 22.14
C VAL A 83 -8.49 26.33 22.30
N HIS A 84 -9.75 26.70 22.10
CA HIS A 84 -10.33 28.00 22.44
C HIS A 84 -11.43 27.82 23.49
#